data_AF-A0ABD0R921-F1
#
_entry.id   AF-A0ABD0R921-F1
#
_cell.length_a   1.000
_cell.length_b   1.000
_cell.length_c   1.000
_cell.angle_alpha   90.00
_cell.angle_beta   90.00
_cell.angle_gamma   90.00
#
_symmetry.space_group_name_H-M   'P 1'
#
loop_
_entity.id
_entity.type
_entity.pdbx_description
1 polymer ?
#
loop_
_entity_poly.entity_id
_entity_poly.type
_entity_poly.pdbx_seq_one_letter_code
_entity_poly.pdbx_strand_id
1 'polypeptide(L)'
;SNHIIKFADDTTVVGLISNNDKTPYRGEVAQLVEWCGANNLSLNVSKTKEVVMDLRRNSVDHPPLTIDSSAVERVSSTKFLGVHITEDLTWTTNTMSLSKKAQQRLHFLRRLKRASLPPPILTTFYRGTIESVLTSCITVWYGNCSTADRKTLQRTVSTAAKIIGAPLPSILDIFLARCSGKATSIVKDSTHPSHHLFQLL
;
A
#
# COMPACT_ATOMS: atom_id res chain seq x y z
N SER A 1 -4.53 18.45 -12.19
CA SER A 1 -3.10 18.26 -12.49
C SER A 1 -2.80 16.77 -12.55
N ASN A 2 -1.92 16.36 -13.45
CA ASN A 2 -1.35 15.01 -13.41
C ASN A 2 -0.15 15.00 -12.45
N HIS A 3 0.20 13.83 -11.94
CA HIS A 3 1.33 13.62 -11.06
C HIS A 3 2.17 12.46 -11.57
N ILE A 4 3.48 12.66 -11.65
CA ILE A 4 4.45 11.62 -11.96
C ILE A 4 5.20 11.27 -10.66
N ILE A 5 5.14 10.00 -10.28
CA ILE A 5 5.80 9.47 -9.09
C ILE A 5 6.81 8.41 -9.56
N LYS A 6 8.08 8.59 -9.20
CA LYS A 6 9.16 7.67 -9.55
C LYS A 6 9.75 7.00 -8.31
N PHE A 7 9.98 5.71 -8.40
CA PHE A 7 10.75 4.95 -7.42
C PHE A 7 11.64 3.95 -8.15
N ALA A 8 12.96 4.17 -8.11
CA ALA A 8 13.92 3.42 -8.92
C ALA A 8 13.53 3.42 -10.42
N ASP A 9 13.29 2.25 -11.00
CA ASP A 9 12.83 2.04 -12.38
C ASP A 9 11.31 2.14 -12.54
N ASP A 10 10.54 1.97 -11.46
CA ASP A 10 9.09 2.10 -11.49
C ASP A 10 8.68 3.58 -11.62
N THR A 11 7.88 3.89 -12.65
CA THR A 11 7.28 5.21 -12.86
C THR A 11 5.75 5.06 -12.88
N THR A 12 5.07 5.88 -12.07
CA THR A 12 3.62 5.90 -11.96
C THR A 12 3.10 7.26 -12.41
N VAL A 13 2.19 7.27 -13.37
CA VAL A 13 1.47 8.47 -13.81
C VAL A 13 0.07 8.41 -13.20
N VAL A 14 -0.30 9.46 -12.49
CA VAL A 14 -1.63 9.63 -11.88
C VAL A 14 -2.29 10.83 -12.53
N GLY A 15 -3.47 10.64 -13.12
CA GLY A 15 -4.23 11.70 -13.75
C GLY A 15 -5.69 11.67 -13.35
N LEU A 16 -6.31 12.85 -13.26
CA LEU A 16 -7.73 12.98 -13.00
C LEU A 16 -8.52 12.82 -14.31
N ILE A 17 -9.51 11.92 -14.31
CA ILE A 17 -10.50 11.81 -15.39
C ILE A 17 -11.69 12.67 -14.99
N SER A 18 -12.01 13.69 -15.80
CA SER A 18 -13.11 14.63 -15.53
C SER A 18 -14.14 14.53 -16.64
N ASN A 19 -15.43 14.38 -16.30
CA ASN A 19 -16.51 14.23 -17.30
C ASN A 19 -16.25 13.12 -18.34
N ASN A 20 -15.66 11.99 -17.90
CA ASN A 20 -15.20 10.89 -18.76
C ASN A 20 -14.09 11.26 -19.77
N ASP A 21 -13.55 12.47 -19.68
CA ASP A 21 -12.43 12.93 -20.49
C ASP A 21 -11.10 12.44 -19.90
N LYS A 22 -10.40 11.68 -20.74
CA LYS A 22 -9.13 11.00 -20.48
C LYS A 22 -7.95 11.70 -21.14
N THR A 23 -8.21 12.69 -21.99
CA THR A 23 -7.18 13.36 -22.78
C THR A 23 -6.04 13.94 -21.93
N PRO A 24 -6.27 14.49 -20.71
CA PRO A 24 -5.17 15.04 -19.93
C PRO A 24 -4.17 13.97 -19.49
N TYR A 25 -4.64 12.83 -18.97
CA TYR A 25 -3.73 11.78 -18.51
C TYR A 25 -3.08 11.04 -19.69
N ARG A 26 -3.82 10.85 -20.80
CA ARG A 26 -3.28 10.18 -22.00
C ARG A 26 -2.23 11.05 -22.68
N GLY A 27 -2.42 12.37 -22.69
CA GLY A 27 -1.41 13.31 -23.15
C GLY A 27 -0.12 13.21 -22.34
N GLU A 28 -0.22 13.12 -21.01
CA GLU A 28 0.94 12.90 -20.13
C GLU A 28 1.68 11.59 -20.44
N VAL A 29 0.94 10.50 -20.63
CA VAL A 29 1.53 9.20 -21.01
C VAL A 29 2.22 9.31 -22.36
N ALA A 30 1.61 9.97 -23.36
CA ALA A 30 2.23 10.16 -24.67
C ALA A 30 3.53 10.97 -24.60
N GLN A 31 3.55 12.05 -23.81
CA GLN A 31 4.76 12.83 -23.58
C GLN A 31 5.85 12.01 -22.88
N LEU A 32 5.47 11.16 -21.91
CA LEU A 32 6.41 10.27 -21.24
C LEU A 32 6.99 9.24 -22.21
N VAL A 33 6.18 8.67 -23.11
CA VAL A 33 6.62 7.72 -24.14
C VAL A 33 7.62 8.38 -25.09
N GLU A 34 7.30 9.58 -25.58
CA GLU A 34 8.19 10.36 -26.45
C GLU A 34 9.52 10.67 -25.76
N TRP A 35 9.47 11.13 -24.51
CA TRP A 35 10.66 11.40 -23.72
C TRP A 35 11.50 10.14 -23.50
N CYS A 36 10.88 9.00 -23.19
CA CYS A 36 11.57 7.72 -23.08
C CYS A 36 12.29 7.35 -24.39
N GLY A 37 11.62 7.49 -25.53
CA GLY A 37 12.21 7.25 -26.85
C GLY A 37 13.41 8.16 -27.12
N ALA A 38 13.27 9.47 -26.86
CA ALA A 38 14.36 10.44 -27.03
C ALA A 38 15.57 10.18 -26.11
N ASN A 39 15.37 9.49 -24.99
CA ASN A 39 16.41 9.15 -24.02
C ASN A 39 16.86 7.69 -24.09
N ASN A 40 16.52 6.96 -25.16
CA ASN A 40 16.88 5.54 -25.35
C ASN A 40 16.39 4.63 -24.21
N LEU A 41 15.23 4.94 -23.63
CA LEU A 41 14.55 4.14 -22.63
C LEU A 41 13.40 3.39 -23.28
N SER A 42 13.39 2.06 -23.15
CA SER A 42 12.30 1.22 -23.62
C SER A 42 11.27 1.00 -22.50
N LEU A 43 10.01 1.33 -22.76
CA LEU A 43 8.91 1.02 -21.85
C LEU A 43 8.50 -0.44 -21.97
N ASN A 44 8.28 -1.10 -20.84
CA ASN A 44 7.80 -2.47 -20.80
C ASN A 44 6.27 -2.50 -20.66
N VAL A 45 5.57 -2.54 -21.79
CA VAL A 45 4.09 -2.50 -21.82
C VAL A 45 3.47 -3.69 -21.08
N SER A 46 4.09 -4.88 -21.13
CA SER A 46 3.55 -6.08 -20.45
C SER A 46 3.65 -6.00 -18.92
N LYS A 47 4.61 -5.24 -18.38
CA LYS A 47 4.71 -4.93 -16.95
C LYS A 47 3.89 -3.70 -16.55
N THR A 48 3.57 -2.82 -17.49
CA THR A 48 2.75 -1.62 -17.24
C THR A 48 1.29 -2.04 -17.02
N LYS A 49 0.66 -1.48 -15.99
CA LYS A 49 -0.74 -1.72 -15.64
C LYS A 49 -1.49 -0.41 -15.52
N GLU A 50 -2.72 -0.39 -16.00
CA GLU A 50 -3.66 0.72 -15.77
C GLU A 50 -4.65 0.31 -14.67
N VAL A 51 -4.81 1.16 -13.66
CA VAL A 51 -5.88 1.04 -12.66
C VAL A 51 -6.75 2.27 -12.76
N VAL A 52 -8.04 2.08 -13.02
CA VAL A 52 -9.01 3.18 -13.11
C VAL A 52 -9.89 3.15 -11.88
N MET A 53 -9.80 4.19 -11.05
CA MET A 53 -10.61 4.30 -9.84
C MET A 53 -11.87 5.12 -10.16
N ASP A 54 -12.99 4.44 -10.39
CA ASP A 54 -14.28 5.07 -10.63
C ASP A 54 -15.31 4.57 -9.62
N LEU A 55 -15.65 5.43 -8.65
CA LEU A 55 -16.57 5.10 -7.55
C LEU A 55 -18.04 5.37 -7.90
N ARG A 56 -18.35 5.77 -9.14
CA ARG A 56 -19.73 5.99 -9.59
C ARG A 56 -20.43 4.64 -9.74
N ARG A 57 -21.71 4.57 -9.36
CA ARG A 57 -22.54 3.35 -9.52
C ARG A 57 -22.66 2.90 -10.97
N ASN A 58 -22.72 3.86 -11.89
CA ASN A 58 -22.75 3.63 -13.32
C ASN A 58 -21.42 4.13 -13.89
N SER A 59 -20.40 3.29 -13.80
CA SER A 59 -19.11 3.57 -14.43
C SER A 59 -19.23 3.41 -15.94
N VAL A 60 -18.43 4.17 -16.67
CA VAL A 60 -18.33 4.07 -18.12
C VAL A 60 -17.15 3.17 -18.43
N ASP A 61 -17.36 2.15 -19.27
CA ASP A 61 -16.23 1.40 -19.80
C ASP A 61 -15.46 2.28 -20.78
N HIS A 62 -14.15 2.31 -20.61
CA HIS A 62 -13.28 3.17 -21.38
C HIS A 62 -12.37 2.33 -22.26
N PRO A 63 -12.04 2.79 -23.49
CA PRO A 63 -11.05 2.13 -24.30
C PRO A 63 -9.73 1.90 -23.53
N PRO A 64 -8.99 0.83 -23.80
CA PRO A 64 -7.70 0.59 -23.18
C PRO A 64 -6.73 1.75 -23.49
N LEU A 65 -5.79 1.99 -22.57
CA LEU A 65 -4.63 2.83 -22.86
C LEU A 65 -3.71 2.06 -23.83
N THR A 66 -3.14 2.75 -24.81
CA THR A 66 -2.19 2.16 -25.76
C THR A 66 -0.83 2.86 -25.67
N ILE A 67 0.24 2.07 -25.70
CA ILE A 67 1.64 2.53 -25.79
C ILE A 67 2.26 1.79 -26.96
N ASP A 68 2.83 2.50 -27.94
CA ASP A 68 3.42 1.93 -29.15
C ASP A 68 2.51 0.90 -29.85
N SER A 69 1.23 1.25 -30.01
CA SER A 69 0.16 0.38 -30.55
C SER A 69 -0.19 -0.86 -29.73
N SER A 70 0.47 -1.09 -28.59
CA SER A 70 0.17 -2.18 -27.66
C SER A 70 -0.78 -1.73 -26.56
N ALA A 71 -1.84 -2.50 -26.31
CA ALA A 71 -2.79 -2.21 -25.23
C ALA A 71 -2.16 -2.49 -23.85
N VAL A 72 -2.24 -1.52 -22.95
CA VAL A 72 -1.87 -1.66 -21.54
C VAL A 72 -2.97 -2.45 -20.82
N GLU A 73 -2.58 -3.46 -20.06
CA GLU A 73 -3.53 -4.27 -19.29
C GLU A 73 -4.19 -3.42 -18.20
N ARG A 74 -5.53 -3.40 -18.20
CA ARG A 74 -6.31 -2.84 -17.10
C ARG A 74 -6.53 -3.89 -16.02
N VAL A 75 -6.22 -3.53 -14.78
CA VAL A 75 -6.34 -4.43 -13.63
C VAL A 75 -7.14 -3.78 -12.51
N SER A 76 -7.88 -4.61 -11.76
CA SER A 76 -8.66 -4.15 -10.59
C SER A 76 -7.80 -3.98 -9.34
N SER A 77 -6.57 -4.52 -9.34
CA SER A 77 -5.61 -4.30 -8.27
C SER A 77 -4.17 -4.36 -8.78
N THR A 78 -3.33 -3.47 -8.24
CA THR A 78 -1.89 -3.51 -8.46
C THR A 78 -1.16 -3.36 -7.14
N LYS A 79 0.07 -3.87 -7.08
CA LYS A 79 0.93 -3.76 -5.89
C LYS A 79 1.93 -2.63 -6.11
N PHE A 80 1.75 -1.53 -5.39
CA PHE A 80 2.64 -0.38 -5.42
C PHE A 80 3.46 -0.30 -4.13
N LEU A 81 4.79 -0.36 -4.25
CA LEU A 81 5.75 -0.28 -3.13
C LEU A 81 5.42 -1.20 -1.93
N GLY A 82 4.87 -2.39 -2.20
CA GLY A 82 4.52 -3.35 -1.15
C GLY A 82 3.04 -3.39 -0.77
N VAL A 83 2.24 -2.38 -1.15
CA VAL A 83 0.83 -2.22 -0.77
C VAL A 83 -0.06 -2.52 -1.99
N HIS A 84 -1.13 -3.29 -1.79
CA HIS A 84 -2.13 -3.47 -2.86
C HIS A 84 -3.07 -2.29 -2.88
N ILE A 85 -3.15 -1.64 -4.03
CA ILE A 85 -4.12 -0.60 -4.36
C ILE A 85 -5.15 -1.24 -5.28
N THR A 86 -6.43 -1.04 -4.99
CA THR A 86 -7.55 -1.59 -5.76
C THR A 86 -8.36 -0.46 -6.40
N GLU A 87 -9.06 -0.78 -7.48
CA GLU A 87 -9.93 0.17 -8.20
C GLU A 87 -11.10 0.68 -7.33
N ASP A 88 -11.56 -0.14 -6.39
CA ASP A 88 -12.65 0.17 -5.45
C ASP A 88 -12.15 0.83 -4.15
N LEU A 89 -10.84 1.06 -4.02
CA LEU A 89 -10.16 1.59 -2.84
C LEU A 89 -10.41 0.81 -1.54
N THR A 90 -10.86 -0.45 -1.64
CA THR A 90 -10.96 -1.33 -0.49
C THR A 90 -9.60 -1.93 -0.13
N TRP A 91 -9.41 -2.21 1.15
CA TRP A 91 -8.11 -2.69 1.64
C TRP A 91 -8.06 -4.19 1.86
N THR A 92 -9.12 -4.92 1.50
CA THR A 92 -9.26 -6.37 1.71
C THR A 92 -8.13 -7.16 1.07
N THR A 93 -7.80 -6.87 -0.19
CA THR A 93 -6.70 -7.55 -0.90
C THR A 93 -5.37 -7.35 -0.19
N ASN A 94 -5.11 -6.12 0.28
CA ASN A 94 -3.91 -5.79 1.03
C ASN A 94 -3.88 -6.51 2.40
N THR A 95 -4.93 -6.39 3.20
CA THR A 95 -5.01 -6.97 4.56
C THR A 95 -4.93 -8.49 4.52
N MET A 96 -5.57 -9.15 3.55
CA MET A 96 -5.48 -10.59 3.35
C MET A 96 -4.06 -11.03 2.97
N SER A 97 -3.39 -10.28 2.08
CA SER A 97 -1.99 -10.55 1.71
C SER A 97 -1.04 -10.44 2.90
N LEU A 98 -1.19 -9.39 3.72
CA LEU A 98 -0.40 -9.17 4.94
C LEU A 98 -0.69 -10.26 5.99
N SER A 99 -1.96 -10.57 6.23
CA SER A 99 -2.39 -11.60 7.16
C SER A 99 -1.85 -12.97 6.79
N LYS A 100 -1.91 -13.36 5.50
CA LYS A 100 -1.36 -14.64 5.01
C LYS A 100 0.14 -14.76 5.29
N LYS A 101 0.92 -13.71 5.00
CA LYS A 101 2.36 -13.68 5.29
C LYS A 101 2.65 -13.75 6.79
N ALA A 102 1.90 -13.02 7.60
CA ALA A 102 2.05 -13.02 9.04
C ALA A 102 1.68 -14.37 9.67
N GLN A 103 0.64 -15.03 9.16
CA GLN A 103 0.22 -16.38 9.58
C GLN A 103 1.27 -17.44 9.27
N GLN A 104 1.94 -17.36 8.12
CA GLN A 104 3.09 -18.23 7.82
C GLN A 104 4.19 -18.06 8.87
N ARG A 105 4.45 -16.82 9.31
CA ARG A 105 5.48 -16.52 10.32
C ARG A 105 5.09 -16.94 11.74
N LEU A 106 3.80 -17.05 12.05
CA LEU A 106 3.33 -17.66 13.31
C LEU A 106 3.81 -19.11 13.47
N HIS A 107 4.03 -19.86 12.39
CA HIS A 107 4.59 -21.21 12.47
C HIS A 107 5.96 -21.20 13.15
N PHE A 108 6.85 -20.29 12.75
CA PHE A 108 8.17 -20.15 13.37
C PHE A 108 8.07 -19.69 14.83
N LEU A 109 7.18 -18.75 15.15
CA LEU A 109 6.94 -18.34 16.54
C LEU A 109 6.51 -19.54 17.43
N ARG A 110 5.65 -20.44 16.93
CA ARG A 110 5.27 -21.66 17.65
C ARG A 110 6.45 -22.61 17.85
N ARG A 111 7.32 -22.75 16.84
CA ARG A 111 8.54 -23.57 16.96
C ARG A 111 9.48 -23.02 18.02
N LEU A 112 9.69 -21.71 18.04
CA LEU A 112 10.51 -21.03 19.06
C LEU A 112 9.93 -21.20 20.46
N LYS A 113 8.60 -21.11 20.61
CA LYS A 113 7.93 -21.41 21.89
C LYS A 113 8.14 -22.86 22.33
N ARG A 114 8.07 -23.83 21.41
CA ARG A 114 8.31 -25.25 21.70
C ARG A 114 9.77 -25.53 22.09
N ALA A 115 10.71 -24.73 21.59
CA ALA A 115 12.10 -24.73 22.03
C ALA A 115 12.31 -24.05 23.40
N SER A 116 11.23 -23.73 24.12
CA SER A 116 11.25 -23.15 25.47
C SER A 116 11.97 -21.80 25.56
N LEU A 117 11.99 -21.03 24.46
CA LEU A 117 12.55 -19.68 24.50
C LEU A 117 11.71 -18.75 25.38
N PRO A 118 12.36 -17.87 26.16
CA PRO A 118 11.67 -17.01 27.12
C PRO A 118 10.82 -15.94 26.40
N PRO A 119 9.72 -15.47 27.02
CA PRO A 119 8.79 -14.52 26.41
C PRO A 119 9.43 -13.24 25.82
N PRO A 120 10.47 -12.62 26.42
CA PRO A 120 11.13 -11.46 25.83
C PRO A 120 11.73 -11.73 24.45
N ILE A 121 12.37 -12.90 24.26
CA ILE A 121 12.96 -13.28 22.96
C ILE A 121 11.87 -13.52 21.92
N LEU A 122 10.77 -14.18 22.33
CA LEU A 122 9.63 -14.41 21.44
C LEU A 122 8.94 -13.09 21.02
N THR A 123 8.84 -12.12 21.94
CA THR A 123 8.32 -10.78 21.64
C THR A 123 9.21 -10.04 20.66
N THR A 124 10.53 -10.11 20.81
CA THR A 124 11.48 -9.54 19.83
C THR A 124 11.32 -10.18 18.46
N PHE A 125 11.21 -11.51 18.39
CA PHE A 125 10.94 -12.21 17.15
C PHE A 125 9.61 -11.77 16.51
N TYR A 126 8.54 -11.68 17.31
CA TYR A 126 7.24 -11.21 16.85
C TYR A 126 7.31 -9.79 16.27
N ARG A 127 7.93 -8.85 16.99
CA ARG A 127 8.08 -7.46 16.53
C ARG A 127 8.83 -7.38 15.20
N GLY A 128 9.97 -8.07 15.10
CA GLY A 128 10.83 -8.02 13.92
C GLY A 128 10.25 -8.73 12.70
N THR A 129 9.46 -9.79 12.90
CA THR A 129 9.05 -10.66 11.78
C THR A 129 7.56 -10.66 11.50
N ILE A 130 6.69 -10.50 12.50
CA ILE A 130 5.23 -10.59 12.31
C ILE A 130 4.63 -9.19 12.33
N GLU A 131 4.89 -8.41 13.38
CA GLU A 131 4.38 -7.04 13.50
C GLU A 131 4.87 -6.15 12.36
N SER A 132 6.16 -6.23 12.00
CA SER A 132 6.75 -5.48 10.88
C SER A 132 6.03 -5.72 9.55
N VAL A 133 5.55 -6.95 9.31
CA VAL A 133 4.75 -7.28 8.12
C VAL A 133 3.35 -6.70 8.24
N LEU A 134 2.67 -6.94 9.35
CA LEU A 134 1.29 -6.49 9.57
C LEU A 134 1.16 -4.96 9.55
N THR A 135 2.22 -4.25 9.92
CA THR A 135 2.21 -2.79 10.12
C THR A 135 2.98 -2.03 9.03
N SER A 136 3.43 -2.73 7.99
CA SER A 136 4.07 -2.11 6.83
C SER A 136 3.13 -1.09 6.17
N CYS A 137 3.58 0.16 6.06
CA CYS A 137 2.81 1.29 5.53
C CYS A 137 1.43 1.49 6.19
N ILE A 138 1.26 1.09 7.46
CA ILE A 138 -0.05 1.06 8.14
C ILE A 138 -0.80 2.39 8.15
N THR A 139 -0.08 3.52 8.12
CA THR A 139 -0.65 4.87 8.10
C THR A 139 -1.42 5.17 6.81
N VAL A 140 -1.15 4.43 5.73
CA VAL A 140 -1.79 4.64 4.41
C VAL A 140 -3.16 3.98 4.33
N TRP A 141 -3.28 2.76 4.84
CA TRP A 141 -4.41 1.88 4.52
C TRP A 141 -5.31 1.55 5.71
N TYR A 142 -4.78 1.51 6.94
CA TYR A 142 -5.55 0.98 8.09
C TYR A 142 -6.76 1.85 8.47
N GLY A 143 -6.64 3.17 8.31
CA GLY A 143 -7.74 4.12 8.59
C GLY A 143 -9.01 3.81 7.79
N ASN A 144 -8.85 3.33 6.56
CA ASN A 144 -9.93 3.02 5.62
C ASN A 144 -10.29 1.52 5.57
N CYS A 145 -9.68 0.68 6.42
CA CYS A 145 -10.04 -0.73 6.51
C CYS A 145 -11.45 -0.93 7.09
N SER A 146 -12.17 -1.91 6.53
CA SER A 146 -13.46 -2.36 7.08
C SER A 146 -13.29 -2.98 8.48
N THR A 147 -14.39 -3.12 9.22
CA THR A 147 -14.39 -3.85 10.50
C THR A 147 -13.91 -5.30 10.33
N ALA A 148 -14.22 -5.94 9.20
CA ALA A 148 -13.79 -7.31 8.90
C ALA A 148 -12.27 -7.38 8.71
N ASP A 149 -11.69 -6.43 7.96
CA ASP A 149 -10.24 -6.30 7.76
C ASP A 149 -9.49 -6.13 9.08
N ARG A 150 -9.96 -5.19 9.90
CA ARG A 150 -9.36 -4.91 11.22
C ARG A 150 -9.41 -6.15 12.12
N LYS A 151 -10.53 -6.87 12.14
CA LYS A 151 -10.67 -8.14 12.87
C LYS A 151 -9.71 -9.21 12.36
N THR A 152 -9.53 -9.33 11.04
CA THR A 152 -8.61 -10.29 10.43
C THR A 152 -7.16 -10.05 10.86
N LEU A 153 -6.71 -8.79 10.87
CA LEU A 153 -5.36 -8.43 11.32
C LEU A 153 -5.19 -8.66 12.82
N GLN A 154 -6.16 -8.23 13.64
CA GLN A 154 -6.11 -8.35 15.08
C GLN A 154 -6.06 -9.81 15.56
N ARG A 155 -6.72 -10.75 14.85
CA ARG A 155 -6.66 -12.19 15.15
C ARG A 155 -5.22 -12.73 15.12
N THR A 156 -4.37 -12.24 14.21
CA THR A 156 -2.97 -12.65 14.13
C THR A 156 -2.19 -12.18 15.35
N VAL A 157 -2.40 -10.95 15.80
CA VAL A 157 -1.81 -10.40 17.02
C VAL A 157 -2.27 -11.15 18.26
N SER A 158 -3.57 -11.37 18.41
CA SER A 158 -4.14 -12.13 19.54
C SER A 158 -3.60 -13.56 19.58
N THR A 159 -3.37 -14.18 18.43
CA THR A 159 -2.75 -15.51 18.34
C THR A 159 -1.30 -15.47 18.81
N ALA A 160 -0.52 -14.49 18.36
CA ALA A 160 0.86 -14.32 18.79
C ALA A 160 0.97 -14.08 20.30
N ALA A 161 0.13 -13.21 20.86
CA ALA A 161 0.09 -12.91 22.29
C ALA A 161 -0.14 -14.17 23.13
N LYS A 162 -1.08 -15.04 22.70
CA LYS A 162 -1.33 -16.34 23.34
C LYS A 162 -0.13 -17.29 23.26
N ILE A 163 0.56 -17.35 22.13
CA ILE A 163 1.76 -18.21 21.98
C ILE A 163 2.89 -17.73 22.89
N ILE A 164 3.11 -16.42 22.94
CA ILE A 164 4.17 -15.80 23.75
C ILE A 164 3.85 -15.96 25.24
N GLY A 165 2.58 -15.77 25.62
CA GLY A 165 2.13 -15.68 27.01
C GLY A 165 2.31 -14.27 27.58
N ALA A 166 2.26 -13.24 26.74
CA ALA A 166 2.41 -11.85 27.13
C ALA A 166 1.46 -10.95 26.30
N PRO A 167 0.99 -9.82 26.86
CA PRO A 167 0.17 -8.87 26.12
C PRO A 167 0.98 -8.23 24.99
N LEU A 168 0.32 -8.00 23.86
CA LEU A 168 0.86 -7.28 22.70
C LEU A 168 -0.06 -6.10 22.39
N PRO A 169 0.48 -4.95 21.92
CA PRO A 169 -0.34 -3.82 21.48
C PRO A 169 -1.34 -4.23 20.40
N SER A 170 -2.53 -3.63 20.40
CA SER A 170 -3.48 -3.88 19.31
C SER A 170 -2.98 -3.23 18.01
N ILE A 171 -3.47 -3.70 16.86
CA ILE A 171 -3.14 -3.06 15.57
C ILE A 171 -3.61 -1.61 15.56
N LEU A 172 -4.73 -1.29 16.23
CA LEU A 172 -5.23 0.07 16.37
C LEU A 172 -4.25 0.95 17.14
N ASP A 173 -3.74 0.49 18.28
CA ASP A 173 -2.78 1.26 19.08
C ASP A 173 -1.50 1.53 18.29
N ILE A 174 -1.01 0.52 17.56
CA ILE A 174 0.15 0.68 16.70
C ILE A 174 -0.13 1.70 15.59
N PHE A 175 -1.29 1.60 14.93
CA PHE A 175 -1.68 2.57 13.90
C PHE A 175 -1.73 4.00 14.45
N LEU A 176 -2.40 4.23 15.58
CA LEU A 176 -2.53 5.55 16.19
C LEU A 176 -1.17 6.12 16.59
N ALA A 177 -0.30 5.30 17.19
CA ALA A 177 1.06 5.69 17.53
C ALA A 177 1.89 6.06 16.28
N ARG A 178 1.78 5.28 15.20
CA ARG A 178 2.49 5.53 13.94
C ARG A 178 1.98 6.78 13.23
N CYS A 179 0.67 7.01 13.21
CA CYS A 179 0.06 8.23 12.67
C CYS A 179 0.54 9.47 13.44
N SER A 180 0.48 9.42 14.78
CA SER A 180 0.93 10.52 15.64
C SER A 180 2.41 10.82 15.46
N GLY A 181 3.25 9.78 15.40
CA GLY A 181 4.68 9.92 15.15
C GLY A 181 4.98 10.51 13.77
N LYS A 182 4.27 10.05 12.73
CA LYS A 182 4.43 10.58 11.36
C LYS A 182 3.97 12.03 11.27
N ALA A 183 2.82 12.39 11.85
CA ALA A 183 2.33 13.76 11.89
C ALA A 183 3.33 14.68 12.62
N THR A 184 3.82 14.26 13.79
CA THR A 184 4.84 15.01 14.55
C THR A 184 6.12 15.21 13.72
N SER A 185 6.56 14.19 12.99
CA SER A 185 7.73 14.30 12.11
C SER A 185 7.52 15.30 10.97
N ILE A 186 6.32 15.37 10.39
CA ILE A 186 5.99 16.32 9.32
C ILE A 186 5.91 17.74 9.87
N VAL A 187 5.28 17.93 11.03
CA VAL A 187 5.16 19.24 11.69
C VAL A 187 6.54 19.80 12.05
N LYS A 188 7.45 18.96 12.54
CA LYS A 188 8.79 19.40 12.94
C LYS A 188 9.73 19.71 11.76
N ASP A 189 9.43 19.20 10.58
CA ASP A 189 10.24 19.38 9.38
C ASP A 189 9.56 20.35 8.40
N SER A 190 9.94 21.62 8.46
CA SER A 190 9.43 22.66 7.56
C SER A 190 9.73 22.39 6.07
N THR A 191 10.71 21.54 5.76
CA THR A 191 11.07 21.18 4.38
C THR A 191 10.28 19.98 3.86
N HIS A 192 9.55 19.28 4.74
CA HIS A 192 8.77 18.13 4.34
C HIS A 192 7.68 18.54 3.33
N PRO A 193 7.50 17.85 2.20
CA PRO A 193 6.54 18.26 1.16
C PRO A 193 5.10 18.43 1.68
N SER A 194 4.70 17.60 2.65
CA SER A 194 3.39 17.66 3.29
C SER A 194 3.29 18.64 4.47
N HIS A 195 4.34 19.37 4.83
CA HIS A 195 4.34 20.26 6.01
C HIS A 195 3.20 21.28 5.96
N HIS A 196 2.95 21.85 4.79
CA HIS A 196 1.85 22.79 4.55
C HIS A 196 0.46 22.24 4.92
N LEU A 197 0.25 20.92 4.86
CA LEU A 197 -1.02 20.27 5.25
C LEU A 197 -1.25 20.30 6.77
N PHE A 198 -0.22 20.57 7.56
CA PHE A 198 -0.25 20.58 9.03
C PHE A 198 -0.06 21.98 9.64
N GLN A 199 0.01 23.04 8.82
CA GLN A 199 0.14 24.42 9.29
C GLN A 199 -1.17 25.01 9.85
N LEU A 200 -2.30 24.36 9.60
CA LEU A 200 -3.65 24.78 10.04
C LEU A 200 -4.09 24.14 11.37
N LEU A 201 -3.19 23.44 12.06
CA LEU A 201 -3.38 22.85 13.40
C LEU A 201 -2.53 23.59 14.42
#